data_AF-A0A6L5FJM1-F1
#
_entry.id   AF-A0A6L5FJM1-F1
#
_cell.length_a   1.000
_cell.length_b   1.000
_cell.length_c   1.000
_cell.angle_alpha   90.00
_cell.angle_beta   90.00
_cell.angle_gamma   90.00
#
_symmetry.space_group_name_H-M   'P 1'
#
loop_
_entity.id
_entity.type
_entity.pdbx_description
1 polymer ?
#
loop_
_entity_poly.entity_id
_entity_poly.type
_entity_poly.pdbx_seq_one_letter_code
_entity_poly.pdbx_strand_id
1 'polypeptide(L)'
;MTPPLKAVVRERSPEIDPPKRCPVTRIDYAGDEGGIICRLAFGGDEGEHVFFVSITHLTFDPRQPFAREIAAYQKHRVKRMRRLSSLDFD
;
A
#
# COMPACT_ATOMS: atom_id res chain seq x y z
N MET A 1 7.73 0.62 -1.38
CA MET A 1 6.94 1.28 -0.31
C MET A 1 7.29 2.77 -0.28
N THR A 2 6.28 3.63 -0.12
CA THR A 2 6.49 5.09 0.03
C THR A 2 7.19 5.44 1.36
N PRO A 3 7.87 6.59 1.49
CA PRO A 3 8.51 7.00 2.74
C PRO A 3 7.55 7.06 3.95
N PRO A 4 6.33 7.62 3.84
CA PRO A 4 5.37 7.62 4.95
C PRO A 4 5.02 6.22 5.44
N LEU A 5 4.83 5.26 4.52
CA LEU A 5 4.55 3.87 4.91
C LEU A 5 5.72 3.24 5.67
N LYS A 6 6.97 3.52 5.26
CA LYS A 6 8.15 3.03 5.98
C LYS A 6 8.22 3.59 7.40
N ALA A 7 7.84 4.86 7.60
CA ALA A 7 7.79 5.46 8.93
C ALA A 7 6.76 4.75 9.82
N VAL A 8 5.55 4.50 9.30
CA VAL A 8 4.50 3.76 10.02
C VAL A 8 4.93 2.34 10.38
N VAL A 9 5.64 1.63 9.48
CA VAL A 9 6.17 0.29 9.78
C VAL A 9 7.16 0.35 10.94
N ARG A 10 8.13 1.28 10.90
CA ARG A 10 9.11 1.45 11.99
C ARG A 10 8.49 1.86 13.32
N GLU A 11 7.43 2.65 13.29
CA GLU A 11 6.70 3.07 14.50
C GLU A 11 5.95 1.89 15.14
N ARG A 12 5.26 1.08 14.33
CA ARG A 12 4.44 -0.04 14.82
C ARG A 12 5.25 -1.28 15.17
N SER A 13 6.41 -1.44 14.55
CA SER A 13 7.31 -2.58 14.74
C SER A 13 8.76 -2.11 14.62
N PRO A 14 9.33 -1.50 15.68
CA PRO A 14 10.69 -0.96 15.68
C PRO A 14 11.78 -1.98 15.36
N GLU A 15 11.52 -3.25 15.63
CA GLU A 15 12.36 -4.41 15.33
C GLU A 15 12.44 -4.72 13.82
N ILE A 16 11.51 -4.21 13.01
CA ILE A 16 11.52 -4.42 11.56
C ILE A 16 12.31 -3.30 10.89
N ASP A 17 13.37 -3.67 10.16
CA ASP A 17 13.92 -2.81 9.12
C ASP A 17 13.16 -3.05 7.79
N PRO A 18 12.33 -2.10 7.31
CA PRO A 18 11.49 -2.34 6.15
C PRO A 18 12.36 -2.55 4.91
N PRO A 19 12.28 -3.71 4.23
CA PRO A 19 13.17 -4.01 3.12
C PRO A 19 12.95 -3.07 1.94
N LYS A 20 13.96 -2.94 1.07
CA LYS A 20 13.84 -2.16 -0.17
C LYS A 20 12.73 -2.69 -1.09
N ARG A 21 12.52 -4.01 -1.09
CA ARG A 21 11.48 -4.73 -1.85
C ARG A 21 10.80 -5.72 -0.92
N CYS A 22 9.49 -5.87 -1.05
CA CYS A 22 8.70 -6.85 -0.33
C CYS A 22 7.66 -7.45 -1.28
N PRO A 23 7.35 -8.75 -1.16
CA PRO A 23 6.26 -9.34 -1.91
C PRO A 23 4.92 -8.84 -1.37
N VAL A 24 3.95 -8.74 -2.27
CA VAL A 24 2.53 -8.70 -1.89
C VAL A 24 2.07 -10.15 -1.82
N THR A 25 1.66 -10.61 -0.63
CA THR A 25 1.29 -12.01 -0.38
C THR A 25 -0.21 -12.26 -0.54
N ARG A 26 -1.03 -11.21 -0.47
CA ARG A 26 -2.47 -11.26 -0.71
C ARG A 26 -2.98 -9.92 -1.21
N ILE A 27 -4.03 -9.95 -2.04
CA ILE A 27 -4.72 -8.78 -2.56
C ILE A 27 -6.20 -8.94 -2.26
N ASP A 28 -6.81 -7.91 -1.70
CA ASP A 28 -8.22 -7.87 -1.35
C ASP A 28 -8.87 -6.59 -1.91
N TYR A 29 -10.12 -6.68 -2.36
CA TYR A 29 -10.92 -5.51 -2.72
C TYR A 29 -11.85 -5.16 -1.56
N ALA A 30 -11.55 -4.06 -0.87
CA ALA A 30 -12.32 -3.56 0.28
C ALA A 30 -13.46 -2.61 -0.13
N GLY A 31 -14.08 -2.87 -1.28
CA GLY A 31 -15.13 -2.03 -1.85
C GLY A 31 -14.62 -0.70 -2.41
N ASP A 32 -15.54 0.15 -2.87
CA ASP A 32 -15.21 1.44 -3.50
C ASP A 32 -14.57 2.43 -2.52
N GLU A 33 -14.98 2.37 -1.25
CA GLU A 33 -14.50 3.21 -0.16
C GLU A 33 -13.12 2.80 0.34
N GLY A 34 -12.83 1.51 0.38
CA GLY A 34 -11.53 0.98 0.81
C GLY A 34 -10.53 0.83 -0.35
N GLY A 35 -11.01 0.54 -1.55
CA GLY A 35 -10.19 0.23 -2.71
C GLY A 35 -9.42 -1.09 -2.59
N ILE A 36 -8.31 -1.20 -3.30
CA ILE A 36 -7.46 -2.39 -3.25
C ILE A 36 -6.54 -2.32 -2.04
N ILE A 37 -6.58 -3.37 -1.22
CA ILE A 37 -5.73 -3.61 -0.06
C ILE A 37 -4.73 -4.72 -0.38
N CYS A 38 -3.48 -4.51 -0.03
CA CYS A 38 -2.39 -5.47 -0.20
C CYS A 38 -1.89 -5.93 1.16
N ARG A 39 -1.72 -7.24 1.33
CA ARG A 39 -1.01 -7.84 2.47
C ARG A 39 0.48 -7.86 2.17
N LEU A 40 1.27 -7.28 3.06
CA LEU A 40 2.73 -7.37 3.10
C LEU A 40 3.12 -8.23 4.30
N ALA A 41 4.07 -9.14 4.13
CA ALA A 41 4.64 -9.93 5.22
C ALA A 41 6.13 -9.58 5.37
N PHE A 42 6.58 -9.40 6.61
CA PHE A 42 7.96 -9.14 6.99
C PHE A 42 8.39 -10.08 8.12
N GLY A 43 9.69 -10.40 8.18
CA GLY A 43 10.28 -11.26 9.20
C GLY A 43 10.22 -12.75 8.84
N GLY A 44 11.39 -13.36 8.61
CA GLY A 44 11.61 -14.81 8.54
C GLY A 44 10.74 -15.63 7.56
N ASP A 45 10.85 -16.95 7.66
CA ASP A 45 10.17 -17.91 6.78
C ASP A 45 8.64 -17.96 6.98
N GLU A 46 8.07 -17.37 8.05
CA GLU A 46 6.63 -17.45 8.35
C GLU A 46 5.88 -16.12 8.42
N GLY A 47 6.54 -14.97 8.24
CA GLY A 47 5.84 -13.67 8.14
C GLY A 47 5.18 -13.23 9.45
N GLU A 48 5.96 -13.21 10.54
CA GLU A 48 5.53 -12.77 11.88
C GLU A 48 4.87 -11.38 11.88
N HIS A 49 5.25 -10.52 10.93
CA HIS A 49 4.70 -9.17 10.84
C HIS A 49 3.91 -8.96 9.56
N VAL A 50 2.60 -8.77 9.72
CA VAL A 50 1.65 -8.63 8.62
C VAL A 50 1.10 -7.22 8.58
N PHE A 51 1.19 -6.58 7.42
CA PHE A 51 0.62 -5.26 7.19
C PHE A 51 -0.41 -5.30 6.08
N PHE A 52 -1.60 -4.80 6.37
CA PHE A 52 -2.62 -4.53 5.36
C PHE A 52 -2.52 -3.06 4.95
N VAL A 53 -2.22 -2.83 3.68
CA VAL A 53 -1.87 -1.51 3.18
C VAL A 53 -2.67 -1.23 1.92
N SER A 54 -3.30 -0.06 1.83
CA SER A 54 -3.88 0.41 0.57
C SER A 54 -2.82 0.43 -0.52
N ILE A 55 -3.17 -0.08 -1.71
CA ILE A 55 -2.26 -0.07 -2.86
C ILE A 55 -1.73 1.33 -3.17
N THR A 56 -2.44 2.41 -2.80
CA THR A 56 -2.01 3.80 -2.99
C THR A 56 -0.75 4.20 -2.21
N HIS A 57 -0.35 3.44 -1.18
CA HIS A 57 0.88 3.70 -0.41
C HIS A 57 2.08 2.84 -0.85
N LEU A 58 1.86 1.97 -1.84
CA LEU A 58 2.89 1.10 -2.39
C LEU A 58 3.55 1.73 -3.62
N THR A 59 4.78 1.30 -3.87
CA THR A 59 5.52 1.64 -5.09
C THR A 59 5.90 0.32 -5.74
N PHE A 60 5.66 0.20 -7.04
CA PHE A 60 5.90 -1.03 -7.81
C PHE A 60 7.11 -0.84 -8.73
N ASP A 61 7.84 -1.94 -8.99
CA ASP A 61 8.91 -1.92 -9.97
C ASP A 61 8.30 -1.65 -11.35
N PRO A 62 8.70 -0.58 -12.07
CA PRO A 62 8.11 -0.21 -13.36
C PRO A 62 8.32 -1.26 -14.45
N ARG A 63 9.20 -2.24 -14.24
CA ARG A 63 9.46 -3.35 -15.17
C ARG A 63 8.46 -4.49 -15.03
N GLN A 64 7.56 -4.44 -14.04
CA GLN A 64 6.53 -5.46 -13.83
C GLN A 64 5.41 -5.33 -14.87
N PRO A 65 4.81 -6.45 -15.32
CA PRO A 65 3.81 -6.46 -16.39
C PRO A 65 2.60 -5.55 -16.15
N PHE A 66 2.24 -5.31 -14.88
CA PHE A 66 1.05 -4.53 -14.49
C PHE A 66 1.39 -3.15 -13.90
N ALA A 67 2.65 -2.71 -13.98
CA ALA A 67 3.07 -1.49 -13.31
C ALA A 67 2.31 -0.25 -13.80
N ARG A 68 1.95 -0.21 -15.09
CA ARG A 68 1.23 0.90 -15.71
C ARG A 68 -0.22 0.97 -15.23
N GLU A 69 -0.89 -0.17 -15.19
CA GLU A 69 -2.27 -0.34 -14.73
C GLU A 69 -2.38 0.00 -13.25
N ILE A 70 -1.43 -0.48 -12.45
CA ILE A 70 -1.35 -0.15 -11.02
C ILE A 70 -1.16 1.36 -10.84
N ALA A 71 -0.23 1.98 -11.56
CA ALA A 71 -0.01 3.43 -11.48
C ALA A 71 -1.26 4.24 -11.89
N ALA A 72 -1.96 3.80 -12.94
CA ALA A 72 -3.21 4.42 -13.37
C ALA A 72 -4.30 4.31 -12.28
N TYR A 73 -4.46 3.13 -11.68
CA TYR A 73 -5.38 2.90 -10.57
C TYR A 73 -5.03 3.81 -9.37
N GLN A 74 -3.77 3.82 -8.93
CA GLN A 74 -3.32 4.65 -7.81
C GLN A 74 -3.62 6.14 -8.05
N LYS A 75 -3.30 6.65 -9.25
CA LYS A 75 -3.57 8.04 -9.64
C LYS A 75 -5.07 8.36 -9.59
N HIS A 76 -5.90 7.51 -10.19
CA HIS A 76 -7.35 7.69 -10.19
C HIS A 76 -7.91 7.70 -8.76
N ARG A 77 -7.45 6.76 -7.93
CA ARG A 77 -7.92 6.61 -6.54
C ARG A 77 -7.53 7.80 -5.67
N VAL A 78 -6.29 8.26 -5.74
CA VAL A 78 -5.83 9.45 -5.00
C VAL A 78 -6.62 10.69 -5.43
N LYS A 79 -6.90 10.85 -6.73
CA LYS A 79 -7.75 11.95 -7.21
C LYS A 79 -9.18 11.86 -6.64
N ARG A 80 -9.76 10.66 -6.56
CA ARG A 80 -11.08 10.45 -5.94
C ARG A 80 -11.06 10.76 -4.44
N MET A 81 -10.08 10.28 -3.69
CA MET A 81 -9.95 10.54 -2.25
C MET A 81 -9.86 12.04 -1.95
N ARG A 82 -9.03 12.78 -2.70
CA ARG A 82 -8.88 14.23 -2.54
C ARG A 82 -10.18 15.00 -2.79
N ARG A 83 -10.99 14.54 -3.74
CA ARG A 83 -12.30 15.14 -4.03
C ARG A 83 -13.33 14.85 -2.93
N LEU A 84 -13.34 13.63 -2.40
CA LEU A 84 -14.24 13.28 -1.30
C LEU A 84 -13.87 14.06 -0.04
N SER A 85 -12.58 14.10 0.31
CA SER A 85 -12.11 14.89 1.46
C SER A 85 -12.35 16.40 1.32
N SER A 86 -12.55 16.92 0.11
CA SER A 86 -12.91 18.32 -0.12
C SER A 86 -14.42 18.57 -0.14
N LEU A 87 -15.24 17.52 -0.29
CA LEU A 87 -16.71 17.59 -0.24
C LEU A 87 -17.25 17.39 1.18
N ASP A 88 -16.44 16.85 2.10
CA ASP A 88 -16.80 16.66 3.51
C ASP A 88 -16.76 17.97 4.34
N PHE A 89 -16.45 19.11 3.71
CA PHE A 89 -16.32 20.44 4.36
C PHE A 89 -17.24 21.53 3.75
N ASP A 90 -18.24 21.16 2.96
CA ASP A 90 -19.31 22.05 2.46
C ASP A 90 -20.66 21.75 3.12
#